data_AF-A0A6P1L0B8-F1
#
_entry.id   AF-A0A6P1L0B8-F1
#
_cell.length_a   1.000
_cell.length_b   1.000
_cell.length_c   1.000
_cell.angle_alpha   90.00
_cell.angle_beta   90.00
_cell.angle_gamma   90.00
#
_symmetry.space_group_name_H-M   'P 1'
#
loop_
_entity.id
_entity.type
_entity.pdbx_description
1 polymer ?
#
loop_
_entity_poly.entity_id
_entity_poly.type
_entity_poly.pdbx_seq_one_letter_code
_entity_poly.pdbx_strand_id
1 'polypeptide(L)' 'MRYLYDVKLWDRIETGVEVLIFAALMIAAIIKLGHNDFLQALYYIVLAVIISPWSQFERVTKRYVLVSAYILGLFVGYFS' A
#
# COMPACT_ATOMS: atom_id res chain seq x y z
N MET A 1 5.57 -1.06 -33.86
CA MET A 1 4.95 -0.48 -32.65
C MET A 1 4.78 -1.53 -31.54
N ARG A 2 5.88 -2.16 -31.07
CA ARG A 2 5.84 -3.23 -30.05
C ARG A 2 5.96 -2.68 -28.62
N TYR A 3 6.74 -1.60 -28.45
CA TYR A 3 6.98 -0.95 -27.16
C TYR A 3 5.71 -0.41 -26.46
N LEU A 4 4.70 0.05 -27.23
CA LEU A 4 3.45 0.58 -26.67
C LEU A 4 2.57 -0.49 -26.00
N TYR A 5 2.69 -1.75 -26.44
CA TYR A 5 1.93 -2.85 -25.87
C TYR A 5 2.53 -3.34 -24.55
N ASP A 6 3.86 -3.40 -24.47
CA ASP A 6 4.55 -3.78 -23.24
C ASP A 6 4.29 -2.78 -22.10
N VAL A 7 4.29 -1.48 -22.40
CA VAL A 7 4.00 -0.43 -21.41
C VAL A 7 2.57 -0.55 -20.86
N LYS A 8 1.57 -0.83 -21.71
CA LYS A 8 0.18 -1.05 -21.27
C LYS A 8 0.00 -2.30 -20.42
N LEU A 9 0.75 -3.37 -20.70
CA LEU A 9 0.70 -4.60 -19.90
C LEU A 9 1.33 -4.37 -18.51
N TRP A 10 2.47 -3.67 -18.45
CA TRP A 10 3.13 -3.29 -17.20
C TRP A 10 2.23 -2.43 -16.32
N ASP A 11 1.56 -1.43 -16.89
CA ASP A 11 0.61 -0.57 -16.17
C ASP A 11 -0.55 -1.37 -15.55
N ARG A 12 -1.04 -2.39 -16.26
CA ARG A 12 -2.16 -3.22 -15.82
C ARG A 12 -1.74 -4.18 -14.70
N ILE A 13 -0.54 -4.74 -14.79
CA ILE A 13 0.03 -5.58 -13.74
C ILE A 13 0.28 -4.73 -12.48
N GLU A 14 0.86 -3.55 -12.62
CA GLU A 14 1.13 -2.63 -11.51
C GLU A 14 -0.17 -2.22 -10.81
N THR A 15 -1.22 -1.88 -11.57
CA THR A 15 -2.56 -1.61 -11.01
C THR A 15 -3.13 -2.82 -10.26
N GLY A 16 -2.96 -4.04 -10.82
CA GLY A 16 -3.38 -5.27 -10.16
C GLY A 16 -2.63 -5.52 -8.85
N VAL A 17 -1.33 -5.23 -8.81
CA VAL A 17 -0.50 -5.32 -7.61
C VAL A 17 -0.92 -4.28 -6.57
N GLU A 18 -1.20 -3.03 -6.97
CA GLU A 18 -1.72 -2.00 -6.06
C GLU A 18 -3.03 -2.45 -5.39
N VAL A 19 -3.96 -3.03 -6.16
CA VAL A 19 -5.22 -3.57 -5.64
C VAL A 19 -4.99 -4.72 -4.65
N LEU A 20 -4.05 -5.63 -4.96
CA LEU A 20 -3.72 -6.74 -4.07
C LEU A 20 -3.12 -6.28 -2.75
N ILE A 21 -2.18 -5.32 -2.79
CA ILE A 21 -1.57 -4.77 -1.58
C ILE A 21 -2.61 -4.00 -0.77
N PHE A 22 -3.48 -3.22 -1.42
CA PHE A 22 -4.60 -2.55 -0.76
C PHE A 22 -5.49 -3.54 -0.01
N ALA A 23 -5.90 -4.63 -0.65
CA ALA A 23 -6.71 -5.66 -0.03
C ALA A 23 -6.01 -6.31 1.17
N ALA A 24 -4.71 -6.62 1.05
CA ALA A 24 -3.93 -7.19 2.14
C ALA A 24 -3.85 -6.25 3.36
N LEU A 25 -3.63 -4.95 3.13
CA LEU A 25 -3.57 -3.94 4.20
C LEU A 25 -4.92 -3.76 4.90
N MET A 26 -6.01 -3.79 4.15
CA MET A 26 -7.37 -3.75 4.72
C MET A 26 -7.65 -4.96 5.61
N ILE A 27 -7.26 -6.17 5.17
CA ILE A 27 -7.39 -7.39 5.98
C ILE A 27 -6.54 -7.28 7.26
N ALA A 28 -5.29 -6.83 7.14
CA ALA A 28 -4.40 -6.64 8.29
C ALA A 28 -4.98 -5.63 9.30
N ALA A 29 -5.54 -4.53 8.82
CA ALA A 29 -6.22 -3.54 9.66
C ALA A 29 -7.40 -4.13 10.41
N ILE A 30 -8.26 -4.92 9.74
CA ILE A 30 -9.42 -5.57 10.37
C ILE A 30 -8.97 -6.55 11.47
N ILE A 31 -7.96 -7.37 11.18
CA ILE A 31 -7.42 -8.33 12.16
C ILE A 31 -6.90 -7.60 13.41
N LYS A 32 -6.15 -6.50 13.22
CA LYS A 32 -5.58 -5.72 14.33
C LYS A 32 -6.62 -4.92 15.10
N LEU A 33 -7.64 -4.41 14.43
CA LEU A 33 -8.78 -3.78 15.10
C LEU A 33 -9.47 -4.76 16.06
N GLY A 34 -9.61 -6.03 15.65
CA GLY A 34 -10.17 -7.09 16.49
C GLY A 34 -9.33 -7.46 17.71
N HIS A 35 -8.02 -7.17 17.70
CA HIS A 35 -7.10 -7.41 18.82
C HIS A 35 -6.97 -6.19 19.76
N ASN A 36 -7.82 -5.16 19.60
CA ASN A 36 -7.72 -3.88 20.32
C ASN A 36 -6.41 -3.10 20.05
N ASP A 37 -5.66 -3.47 19.01
CA ASP A 37 -4.44 -2.80 18.58
C ASP A 37 -4.78 -1.59 17.70
N PHE A 38 -5.46 -0.59 18.28
CA PHE A 38 -6.03 0.55 17.55
C PHE A 38 -4.98 1.33 16.74
N LEU A 39 -3.81 1.55 17.33
CA LEU A 39 -2.68 2.20 16.70
C LEU A 39 -2.20 1.42 15.45
N GLN A 40 -2.13 0.10 15.54
CA GLN A 40 -1.67 -0.74 14.41
C GLN A 40 -2.71 -0.77 13.29
N ALA A 41 -3.99 -0.88 13.67
CA ALA A 41 -5.09 -0.81 12.71
C ALA A 41 -5.09 0.54 11.97
N LEU A 42 -4.91 1.66 12.68
CA LEU A 42 -4.83 2.99 12.09
C LEU A 42 -3.65 3.09 11.12
N TYR A 43 -2.48 2.57 11.48
CA TYR A 43 -1.31 2.55 10.62
C TYR A 43 -1.55 1.78 9.31
N TYR A 44 -2.16 0.58 9.38
CA TYR A 44 -2.50 -0.19 8.18
C TYR A 44 -3.57 0.49 7.31
N ILE A 45 -4.55 1.18 7.91
CA ILE A 45 -5.56 1.96 7.19
C ILE A 45 -4.90 3.12 6.44
N VAL A 46 -4.01 3.86 7.09
CA VAL A 46 -3.30 4.99 6.46
C VAL A 46 -2.47 4.50 5.27
N LEU A 47 -1.76 3.38 5.41
CA LEU A 47 -1.04 2.73 4.31
C LEU A 47 -1.97 2.33 3.17
N ALA A 48 -3.14 1.76 3.48
CA ALA A 48 -4.13 1.38 2.48
C ALA A 48 -4.65 2.60 1.70
N VAL A 49 -4.89 3.72 2.37
CA VAL A 49 -5.33 4.97 1.70
C VAL A 49 -4.25 5.50 0.75
N ILE A 50 -2.98 5.43 1.12
CA ILE A 50 -1.86 5.90 0.29
C ILE A 50 -1.71 5.05 -0.97
N ILE A 51 -1.77 3.71 -0.84
CA ILE A 51 -1.60 2.79 -1.97
C ILE A 51 -2.89 2.57 -2.76
N SER A 52 -3.99 3.19 -2.34
CA SER A 52 -5.28 3.11 -3.02
C SER A 52 -5.12 3.25 -4.54
N PRO A 53 -5.68 2.33 -5.34
CA PRO A 53 -5.62 2.38 -6.80
C PRO A 53 -6.38 3.60 -7.36
N TRP A 54 -7.25 4.19 -6.55
CA TRP A 54 -7.99 5.41 -6.88
C TRP A 54 -7.22 6.69 -6.52
N SER A 55 -6.08 6.57 -5.84
CA SER A 55 -5.26 7.71 -5.51
C SER A 55 -4.53 8.24 -6.74
N GLN A 56 -4.68 9.55 -6.99
CA GLN A 56 -4.08 10.27 -8.13
C GLN A 56 -2.59 10.58 -7.93
N PHE A 57 -1.93 10.02 -6.90
CA PHE A 57 -0.51 10.21 -6.70
C PHE A 57 0.32 9.63 -7.85
N GLU A 58 1.38 10.35 -8.22
CA GLU A 58 2.39 9.83 -9.13
C GLU A 58 3.00 8.53 -8.58
N ARG A 59 3.24 7.57 -9.46
CA ARG A 59 3.69 6.22 -9.11
C ARG A 59 4.98 6.22 -8.31
N VAL A 60 5.91 7.11 -8.68
CA VAL A 60 7.19 7.28 -8.00
C VAL A 60 6.98 7.76 -6.57
N THR A 61 6.10 8.74 -6.38
CA THR A 61 5.72 9.29 -5.07
C THR A 61 5.06 8.22 -4.20
N LYS A 62 4.14 7.41 -4.74
CA LYS A 62 3.53 6.30 -3.99
C LYS A 62 4.58 5.33 -3.44
N ARG A 63 5.58 4.95 -4.27
CA ARG A 63 6.67 4.05 -3.84
C ARG A 63 7.51 4.65 -2.72
N TYR A 64 7.92 5.91 -2.84
CA TYR A 64 8.69 6.57 -1.78
C TYR A 64 7.89 6.71 -0.50
N VAL A 65 6.60 7.06 -0.59
CA VAL A 65 5.73 7.16 0.57
C VAL A 65 5.57 5.79 1.25
N LEU A 66 5.36 4.70 0.50
CA LEU A 66 5.29 3.35 1.06
C LEU A 66 6.56 2.93 1.78
N VAL A 67 7.72 3.14 1.15
CA VAL A 67 9.01 2.81 1.76
C VAL A 67 9.25 3.65 3.01
N SER A 68 8.99 4.95 2.96
CA SER A 68 9.15 5.84 4.12
C SER A 68 8.19 5.47 5.26
N ALA A 69 6.93 5.13 4.95
CA ALA A 69 5.96 4.70 5.93
C ALA A 69 6.35 3.36 6.56
N TYR A 70 6.82 2.39 5.77
CA TYR A 70 7.36 1.12 6.27
C TYR A 70 8.53 1.31 7.24
N ILE A 71 9.49 2.18 6.88
CA ILE A 71 10.62 2.53 7.73
C ILE A 71 10.15 3.19 9.03
N LEU A 72 9.19 4.13 8.95
CA LEU A 72 8.58 4.73 10.14
C LEU A 72 7.91 3.69 11.03
N GLY A 73 7.21 2.70 10.44
CA GLY A 73 6.63 1.58 11.17
C GLY A 73 7.68 0.77 11.94
N LEU A 74 8.85 0.52 11.33
CA LEU A 74 9.98 -0.13 12.02
C LEU A 74 10.51 0.71 13.19
N PHE A 75 10.69 2.02 13.00
CA PHE A 75 11.19 2.91 14.05
C PHE A 75 10.25 3.06 15.24
N VAL A 76 8.94 3.04 14.99
CA VAL A 76 7.92 3.11 16.06
C VAL A 76 7.74 1.74 16.76
N GLY A 77 8.40 0.68 16.29
CA GLY A 77 8.32 -0.66 16.87
C GLY A 77 7.03 -1.42 16.53
N TYR A 78 6.31 -1.02 15.47
CA TYR A 78 5.05 -1.66 15.07
C TYR A 78 5.18 -3.14 14.67
N PHE A 79 6.37 -3.54 14.22
CA PHE A 79 6.69 -4.89 13.76
C PHE A 79 7.53 -5.69 14.78
N SER A 80 7.73 -5.16 16.00
CA SER A 80 8.46 -5.82 17.08
C SER A 80 7.56 -6.67 17.97
#